data_AF-A0A1G8GF11-F1
#
_entry.id   AF-A0A1G8GF11-F1
#
_cell.length_a   1.000
_cell.length_b   1.000
_cell.length_c   1.000
_cell.angle_alpha   90.00
_cell.angle_beta   90.00
_cell.angle_gamma   90.00
#
_symmetry.space_group_name_H-M   'P 1'
#
loop_
_entity.id
_entity.type
_entity.pdbx_description
1 polymer ?
#
loop_
_entity_poly.entity_id
_entity_poly.type
_entity_poly.pdbx_seq_one_letter_code
_entity_poly.pdbx_strand_id
1 'polypeptide(L)'
;MDAHAAPVAVQYLRTLFKGPIIAAGGFDRKSAEAIVAEGHADMVAFGRHFISNPDLPRRLREDLPLNAYDRNSFYGGDERGYTDYPFASVSQK
;
A
#
# COMPACT_ATOMS: atom_id res chain seq x y z
N MET A 1 7.11 10.05 -21.61
CA MET A 1 8.13 9.26 -20.90
C MET A 1 9.05 10.29 -20.26
N ASP A 2 8.70 10.76 -19.06
CA ASP A 2 9.50 11.77 -18.38
C ASP A 2 10.39 11.04 -17.37
N ALA A 3 11.66 10.87 -17.75
CA ALA A 3 12.66 10.07 -17.04
C ALA A 3 13.22 10.71 -15.77
N HIS A 4 12.52 11.70 -15.19
CA HIS A 4 12.85 12.30 -13.91
C HIS A 4 11.57 12.51 -13.11
N ALA A 5 10.96 11.41 -12.66
CA ALA A 5 10.06 11.50 -11.52
C ALA A 5 10.85 12.19 -10.40
N ALA A 6 10.41 13.36 -9.96
CA ALA A 6 11.03 14.09 -8.87
C ALA A 6 11.33 13.13 -7.72
N PRO A 7 12.45 13.29 -6.98
CA PRO A 7 12.76 12.42 -5.86
C PRO A 7 11.51 12.35 -4.98
N VAL A 8 11.05 11.12 -4.67
CA VAL A 8 9.90 10.90 -3.80
C VAL A 8 10.11 11.82 -2.60
N ALA A 9 9.14 12.70 -2.29
CA ALA A 9 9.34 13.79 -1.31
C ALA A 9 9.96 13.32 0.02
N VAL A 10 9.75 12.05 0.34
CA VAL A 10 10.36 11.33 1.47
C VAL A 10 11.89 11.33 1.47
N GLN A 11 12.56 11.22 0.32
CA GLN A 11 14.03 11.23 0.21
C GLN A 11 14.58 12.57 0.65
N TYR A 12 13.99 13.66 0.15
CA TYR A 12 14.34 15.02 0.57
C TYR A 12 14.02 15.22 2.06
N LEU A 13 12.82 14.83 2.49
CA LEU A 13 12.38 14.98 3.89
C LEU A 13 13.32 14.25 4.86
N ARG A 14 13.82 13.06 4.52
CA ARG A 14 14.76 12.29 5.34
C ARG A 14 16.07 13.02 5.63
N THR A 15 16.51 13.90 4.72
CA THR A 15 17.71 14.73 4.96
C THR A 15 17.49 15.70 6.12
N LEU A 16 16.26 16.20 6.28
CA LEU A 16 15.87 17.22 7.26
C LEU A 16 15.32 16.62 8.56
N PHE A 17 14.55 15.54 8.48
CA PHE A 17 13.84 14.94 9.59
C PHE A 17 14.43 13.57 9.96
N LYS A 18 14.76 13.39 11.24
CA LYS A 18 15.40 12.18 11.79
C LYS A 18 14.47 11.28 12.60
N GLY A 19 13.21 11.67 12.77
CA GLY A 19 12.20 10.80 13.38
C GLY A 19 11.60 9.80 12.39
N PRO A 20 10.59 9.03 12.83
CA PRO A 20 9.91 8.05 11.98
C PRO A 20 9.14 8.73 10.83
N ILE A 21 9.32 8.27 9.60
CA ILE A 21 8.57 8.71 8.42
C ILE A 21 7.73 7.55 7.89
N ILE A 22 6.44 7.84 7.69
CA ILE A 22 5.49 6.97 7.00
C ILE A 22 5.30 7.53 5.58
N ALA A 23 5.75 6.81 4.56
CA ALA A 23 5.49 7.15 3.17
C ALA A 23 4.11 6.64 2.73
N ALA A 24 3.40 7.38 1.88
CA ALA A 24 2.11 6.96 1.35
C ALA A 24 1.92 7.45 -0.07
N GLY A 25 1.16 6.69 -0.87
CA GLY A 25 0.74 7.09 -2.21
C GLY A 25 1.39 6.28 -3.32
N GLY A 26 0.61 5.39 -3.95
CA GLY A 26 1.01 4.70 -5.17
C GLY A 26 1.96 3.50 -4.98
N PHE A 27 2.31 3.14 -3.75
CA PHE A 27 3.14 1.98 -3.47
C PHE A 27 2.44 0.65 -3.81
N ASP A 28 3.20 -0.22 -4.47
CA ASP A 28 3.00 -1.65 -4.53
C ASP A 28 3.97 -2.37 -3.56
N ARG A 29 3.94 -3.71 -3.52
CA ARG A 29 4.81 -4.51 -2.64
C ARG A 29 6.29 -4.19 -2.86
N LYS A 30 6.75 -4.22 -4.11
CA LYS A 30 8.16 -4.07 -4.47
C LYS A 30 8.69 -2.67 -4.14
N SER A 31 7.94 -1.64 -4.51
CA SER A 31 8.31 -0.24 -4.22
C SER A 31 8.26 0.07 -2.72
N ALA A 32 7.34 -0.55 -1.97
CA ALA A 32 7.29 -0.41 -0.52
C ALA A 32 8.46 -1.09 0.20
N GLU A 33 8.86 -2.28 -0.25
CA GLU A 33 10.05 -2.96 0.26
C GLU A 33 11.32 -2.14 -0.04
N ALA A 34 11.45 -1.63 -1.27
CA ALA A 34 12.60 -0.83 -1.69
C ALA A 34 12.78 0.45 -0.86
N ILE A 35 11.72 1.26 -0.70
CA ILE A 35 11.83 2.55 0.00
C ILE A 35 12.21 2.40 1.49
N VAL A 36 11.81 1.29 2.11
CA VAL A 36 12.16 0.95 3.50
C VAL A 36 13.60 0.42 3.55
N ALA A 37 13.96 -0.51 2.66
CA ALA A 37 15.31 -1.07 2.60
C ALA A 37 16.39 0.00 2.31
N GLU A 38 16.05 1.01 1.51
CA GLU A 38 16.91 2.16 1.19
C GLU A 38 17.00 3.18 2.34
N GLY A 39 16.22 3.01 3.42
CA GLY A 39 16.23 3.91 4.59
C GLY A 39 15.57 5.26 4.34
N HIS A 40 14.83 5.41 3.24
CA HIS A 40 14.15 6.65 2.91
C HIS A 40 12.88 6.83 3.77
N ALA A 41 12.13 5.76 3.99
CA ALA A 41 10.98 5.70 4.90
C ALA A 41 11.17 4.60 5.94
N ASP A 42 10.54 4.73 7.11
CA ASP A 42 10.53 3.66 8.13
C ASP A 42 9.33 2.72 7.93
N MET A 43 8.24 3.25 7.36
CA MET A 43 6.98 2.54 7.13
C MET A 43 6.31 3.03 5.84
N VAL A 44 5.41 2.21 5.30
CA VAL A 44 4.56 2.55 4.15
C VAL A 44 3.09 2.36 4.50
N ALA A 45 2.27 3.38 4.22
CA ALA A 45 0.82 3.32 4.37
C ALA A 45 0.15 3.02 3.01
N PHE A 46 -0.82 2.11 3.04
CA PHE A 46 -1.62 1.71 1.89
C PHE A 46 -3.08 2.11 2.11
N GLY A 47 -3.66 2.87 1.18
CA GLY A 47 -5.08 3.26 1.22
C GLY A 47 -5.94 2.37 0.34
N ARG A 48 -5.94 2.63 -0.98
CA ARG A 48 -6.77 1.93 -1.98
C ARG A 48 -6.68 0.41 -1.93
N HIS A 49 -5.48 -0.14 -1.74
CA HIS A 49 -5.31 -1.58 -1.63
C HIS A 49 -5.87 -2.13 -0.31
N PHE A 50 -5.86 -1.36 0.77
CA PHE A 50 -6.41 -1.80 2.05
C PHE A 50 -7.95 -1.80 2.02
N ILE A 51 -8.58 -0.88 1.28
CA ILE A 51 -10.04 -0.89 1.07
C ILE A 51 -10.50 -2.24 0.53
N SER A 52 -9.84 -2.76 -0.52
CA SER A 52 -10.27 -4.00 -1.17
C SER A 52 -9.66 -5.28 -0.58
N ASN A 53 -8.68 -5.18 0.31
CA ASN A 53 -7.95 -6.33 0.85
C ASN A 53 -7.91 -6.23 2.38
N PRO A 54 -8.91 -6.78 3.10
CA PRO A 54 -8.96 -6.71 4.56
C PRO A 54 -7.76 -7.41 5.23
N ASP A 55 -7.11 -8.32 4.50
CA ASP A 55 -5.92 -9.07 4.88
C ASP A 55 -4.66 -8.63 4.11
N LEU A 56 -4.59 -7.37 3.66
CA LEU A 56 -3.46 -6.84 2.88
C LEU A 56 -2.07 -7.18 3.47
N PRO A 57 -1.81 -7.06 4.80
CA PRO A 57 -0.50 -7.42 5.34
C PRO A 57 -0.10 -8.88 5.08
N ARG A 58 -1.06 -9.80 5.13
CA ARG A 58 -0.83 -11.21 4.82
C ARG A 58 -0.51 -11.39 3.35
N ARG A 59 -1.30 -10.77 2.47
CA ARG A 59 -1.09 -10.85 1.01
C ARG A 59 0.26 -10.31 0.60
N LEU A 60 0.69 -9.19 1.16
CA LEU A 60 2.02 -8.62 0.90
C LEU A 60 3.14 -9.52 1.43
N ARG A 61 2.95 -10.19 2.58
CA ARG A 61 3.96 -11.10 3.14
C ARG A 61 4.11 -12.39 2.33
N GLU A 62 2.99 -12.97 1.91
CA GLU A 62 2.90 -14.26 1.22
C GLU A 62 2.90 -14.13 -0.32
N ASP A 63 3.03 -12.90 -0.83
CA ASP A 63 2.95 -12.58 -2.27
C ASP A 63 1.64 -13.06 -2.94
N LEU A 64 0.52 -12.95 -2.22
CA LEU A 64 -0.79 -13.38 -2.70
C LEU A 64 -1.43 -12.33 -3.63
N PRO A 65 -2.29 -12.76 -4.59
CA PRO A 65 -3.04 -11.84 -5.43
C PRO A 65 -3.88 -10.84 -4.62
N LEU A 66 -3.84 -9.57 -5.02
CA LEU A 66 -4.67 -8.53 -4.43
C LEU A 66 -6.03 -8.47 -5.13
N ASN A 67 -7.10 -8.32 -4.35
CA ASN A 67 -8.41 -7.95 -4.86
C ASN A 67 -8.35 -6.58 -5.55
N ALA A 68 -8.98 -6.45 -6.70
CA ALA A 68 -9.20 -5.17 -7.34
C ALA A 68 -10.11 -4.29 -6.46
N TYR A 69 -9.76 -3.01 -6.33
CA TYR A 69 -10.65 -2.04 -5.70
C TYR A 69 -11.64 -1.49 -6.72
N ASP A 70 -12.85 -1.17 -6.27
CA ASP A 70 -13.83 -0.42 -7.05
C ASP A 70 -13.88 1.01 -6.52
N ARG A 71 -13.61 1.99 -7.39
CA ARG A 71 -13.61 3.41 -6.99
C ARG A 71 -15.03 3.96 -6.85
N ASN A 72 -16.02 3.35 -7.49
CA ASN A 72 -17.39 3.84 -7.47
C ASN A 72 -18.05 3.61 -6.10
N SER A 73 -17.53 2.67 -5.31
CA SER A 73 -18.03 2.32 -3.98
C SER A 73 -17.26 2.99 -2.83
N PHE A 74 -16.29 3.87 -3.09
CA PHE A 74 -15.46 4.45 -2.02
C PHE A 74 -16.21 5.39 -1.07
N TYR A 75 -17.31 5.99 -1.51
CA TYR A 75 -18.01 7.01 -0.75
C TYR A 75 -19.52 6.77 -0.79
N GLY A 76 -20.17 6.83 0.38
CA GLY A 76 -21.60 6.52 0.52
C GLY A 76 -21.88 5.03 0.34
N GLY A 77 -23.12 4.69 -0.04
CA GLY A 77 -23.52 3.31 -0.32
C GLY A 77 -23.91 2.48 0.90
N ASP A 78 -23.68 1.18 0.80
CA ASP A 78 -24.04 0.14 1.78
C ASP A 78 -22.83 -0.79 2.01
N GLU A 79 -23.05 -2.08 2.31
CA GLU A 79 -21.97 -3.04 2.53
C GLU A 79 -21.09 -3.31 1.30
N ARG A 80 -21.60 -3.01 0.09
CA ARG A 80 -20.94 -3.35 -1.19
C ARG A 80 -19.72 -2.48 -1.45
N GLY A 81 -18.57 -3.13 -1.62
CA GLY A 81 -17.29 -2.45 -1.74
C GLY A 81 -16.80 -1.84 -0.42
N TYR A 82 -17.34 -2.28 0.72
CA TYR A 82 -16.94 -1.84 2.05
C TYR A 82 -16.57 -3.01 2.96
N THR A 83 -17.52 -3.92 3.24
CA THR A 83 -17.29 -5.08 4.13
C THR A 83 -17.36 -6.43 3.41
N ASP A 84 -17.70 -6.45 2.13
CA ASP A 84 -17.91 -7.65 1.33
C ASP A 84 -16.68 -8.10 0.52
N TYR A 85 -15.55 -7.39 0.62
CA TYR A 85 -14.30 -7.82 0.02
C TYR A 85 -13.78 -9.13 0.66
N PRO A 86 -13.48 -10.18 -0.14
CA PRO A 86 -13.11 -11.47 0.41
C PRO A 86 -11.68 -11.48 0.95
N PHE A 87 -11.47 -12.22 2.04
CA PHE A 87 -10.14 -12.63 2.51
C PHE A 87 -9.50 -13.63 1.53
N ALA A 88 -8.17 -13.72 1.50
CA ALA A 88 -7.50 -14.77 0.77
C ALA A 88 -7.83 -16.13 1.38
N SER A 89 -8.17 -17.12 0.55
CA SER A 89 -8.45 -18.47 1.01
C SER A 89 -7.23 -19.04 1.75
N VAL A 90 -7.48 -19.70 2.87
CA VAL A 90 -6.44 -20.48 3.55
C VAL A 90 -6.20 -21.71 2.68
N SER A 91 -5.04 -21.79 2.02
CA SER A 91 -4.64 -23.04 1.39
C SER A 91 -4.41 -24.05 2.52
N GLN A 92 -5.27 -25.08 2.61
CA GLN A 92 -5.07 -26.15 3.56
C GLN A 92 -3.78 -26.88 3.18
N LYS A 93 -2.81 -26.87 4.10
CA LYS A 93 -1.63 -27.72 4.04
C LYS A 93 -1.91 -29.03 4.76
#